data_AF-A0A7C2RKD5-F1
#
_entry.id   AF-A0A7C2RKD5-F1
#
_cell.length_a   1.000
_cell.length_b   1.000
_cell.length_c   1.000
_cell.angle_alpha   90.00
_cell.angle_beta   90.00
_cell.angle_gamma   90.00
#
_symmetry.space_group_name_H-M   'P 1'
#
loop_
_entity.id
_entity.type
_entity.pdbx_description
1 polymer ?
#
loop_
_entity_poly.entity_id
_entity_poly.type
_entity_poly.pdbx_seq_one_letter_code
_entity_poly.pdbx_strand_id
1 'polypeptide(L)' 'MEVLEYVLDFEEVKFLGDYAFEWGTIRGATRPKSSGEIEYSTYKVMRILKKQPDGEWKVHRSIWNENPAEASEQEKRD' A
#
# COMPACT_ATOMS: atom_id res chain seq x y z
N MET A 1 -7.65 -1.86 17.25
CA MET A 1 -6.62 -2.13 16.24
C MET A 1 -5.54 -1.09 16.46
N GLU A 2 -4.34 -1.54 16.76
CA GLU A 2 -3.13 -0.72 16.77
C GLU A 2 -2.46 -0.92 15.40
N VAL A 3 -2.04 0.18 14.75
CA VAL A 3 -1.26 0.11 13.50
C VAL A 3 0.21 0.21 13.89
N LEU A 4 0.96 -0.86 13.62
CA LEU A 4 2.38 -0.97 13.96
C LEU A 4 3.27 -0.53 12.79
N GLU A 5 2.83 -0.81 11.56
CA GLU A 5 3.54 -0.46 10.34
C GLU A 5 2.57 -0.11 9.22
N TYR A 6 2.93 0.90 8.41
CA TYR A 6 2.26 1.23 7.15
C TYR A 6 3.29 1.87 6.21
N VAL A 7 3.86 1.06 5.33
CA VAL A 7 4.88 1.48 4.36
C VAL A 7 4.30 1.43 2.95
N LEU A 8 4.53 2.50 2.20
CA LEU A 8 4.21 2.59 0.78
C LEU A 8 5.51 2.57 -0.02
N ASP A 9 5.73 1.50 -0.78
CA ASP A 9 6.87 1.35 -1.66
C ASP A 9 6.39 1.49 -3.11
N PHE A 10 6.44 2.72 -3.65
CA PHE A 10 6.06 2.98 -5.04
C PHE A 10 7.17 2.58 -6.00
N GLU A 11 6.80 1.80 -7.01
CA GLU A 11 7.68 1.34 -8.09
C GLU A 11 7.76 2.40 -9.20
N GLU A 12 6.68 3.16 -9.42
CA GLU A 12 6.64 4.26 -10.37
C GLU A 12 5.70 5.37 -9.88
N VAL A 13 6.07 6.62 -10.21
CA VAL A 13 5.20 7.78 -10.16
C VAL A 13 5.36 8.56 -11.47
N LYS A 14 4.25 8.84 -12.17
CA LYS A 14 4.28 9.54 -13.45
C LYS A 14 3.22 10.62 -13.56
N PHE A 15 3.65 11.82 -13.91
CA PHE A 15 2.79 12.98 -14.13
C PHE A 15 2.31 13.05 -15.58
N LEU A 16 1.04 13.39 -15.76
CA LEU A 16 0.29 13.49 -17.01
C LEU A 16 -0.62 14.73 -16.95
N GLY A 17 -0.01 15.92 -16.95
CA GLY A 17 -0.71 17.19 -16.76
C GLY A 17 -1.25 17.32 -15.33
N ASP A 18 -2.55 17.56 -15.19
CA ASP A 18 -3.22 17.65 -13.88
C ASP A 18 -3.56 16.28 -13.26
N TYR A 19 -3.18 15.19 -13.93
CA TYR A 19 -3.27 13.84 -13.42
C TYR A 19 -1.87 13.27 -13.19
N ALA A 20 -1.77 12.32 -12.26
CA ALA A 20 -0.61 11.46 -12.13
C ALA A 20 -1.09 10.04 -11.82
N PHE A 21 -0.26 9.04 -12.10
CA PHE A 21 -0.46 7.70 -11.57
C PHE A 21 0.75 7.28 -10.77
N GLU A 22 0.51 6.42 -9.80
CA GLU A 22 1.54 5.73 -9.04
C GLU A 22 1.11 4.28 -8.81
N TRP A 23 2.07 3.37 -8.77
CA TRP A 23 1.79 1.98 -8.44
C TRP A 23 2.95 1.36 -7.67
N GLY A 24 2.66 0.35 -6.87
CA GLY A 24 3.64 -0.34 -6.06
C GLY A 24 3.01 -1.21 -4.99
N THR A 25 3.68 -1.31 -3.84
CA THR A 25 3.32 -2.23 -2.76
C THR A 25 3.03 -1.48 -1.46
N ILE A 26 2.04 -1.92 -0.72
CA ILE A 26 1.77 -1.51 0.67
C ILE A 26 2.16 -2.66 1.58
N ARG A 27 2.98 -2.39 2.58
CA ARG A 27 3.30 -3.32 3.68
C ARG A 27 2.73 -2.78 4.98
N GLY A 28 2.05 -3.63 5.74
CA GLY A 28 1.45 -3.20 6.99
C GLY A 28 1.49 -4.28 8.06
N ALA A 29 1.51 -3.84 9.31
CA ALA A 29 1.41 -4.70 10.48
C ALA A 29 0.40 -4.10 11.45
N THR A 30 -0.51 -4.92 11.96
CA THR A 30 -1.60 -4.46 12.82
C THR A 30 -1.79 -5.40 13.98
N ARG A 31 -2.19 -4.87 15.14
CA ARG A 31 -2.51 -5.68 16.33
C ARG A 31 -3.99 -5.46 16.68
N PRO A 32 -4.87 -6.41 16.38
CA PRO A 32 -6.26 -6.36 16.84
C PRO A 32 -6.34 -6.44 18.36
N LYS A 33 -7.29 -5.72 18.96
CA LYS A 33 -7.49 -5.79 20.42
C LYS A 33 -8.07 -7.14 20.87
N SER A 34 -8.73 -7.85 19.96
CA SER A 34 -9.41 -9.12 20.21
C SER A 34 -8.43 -10.29 20.36
N SER A 35 -7.46 -10.39 19.45
CA SER A 35 -6.45 -11.45 19.47
C SER A 35 -5.20 -11.05 20.26
N GLY A 36 -4.79 -9.78 20.17
CA GLY A 36 -3.50 -9.31 20.70
C GLY A 36 -2.29 -9.75 19.85
N GLU A 37 -2.50 -10.59 18.85
CA GLU A 37 -1.48 -11.06 17.91
C GLU A 37 -1.21 -10.02 16.82
N ILE A 38 -0.01 -10.06 16.23
CA ILE A 38 0.37 -9.18 15.13
C ILE A 38 -0.02 -9.84 13.81
N GLU A 39 -0.79 -9.13 13.01
CA GLU A 39 -1.19 -9.52 11.67
C GLU A 39 -0.41 -8.69 10.64
N TYR A 40 0.33 -9.37 9.77
CA TYR A 40 1.07 -8.76 8.67
C TYR A 40 0.25 -8.81 7.38
N SER A 41 0.40 -7.79 6.54
CA SER A 41 -0.33 -7.65 5.29
C SER A 41 0.54 -7.05 4.19
N THR A 42 0.33 -7.52 2.96
CA THR A 42 0.97 -6.98 1.76
C THR A 42 -0.08 -6.82 0.66
N TYR A 43 -0.11 -5.64 0.03
CA TYR A 43 -1.05 -5.31 -1.04
C TYR A 43 -0.31 -4.74 -2.24
N LYS A 44 -0.77 -5.03 -3.46
CA LYS A 44 -0.41 -4.20 -4.61
C LYS A 44 -1.43 -3.08 -4.74
N VAL A 45 -0.95 -1.89 -5.08
CA VAL A 45 -1.78 -0.69 -5.19
C VAL A 45 -1.45 0.07 -6.47
N MET A 46 -2.47 0.62 -7.10
CA MET A 46 -2.34 1.66 -8.11
C MET A 46 -3.31 2.80 -7.79
N ARG A 47 -2.82 4.04 -7.82
CA ARG A 47 -3.63 5.24 -7.60
C ARG A 47 -3.52 6.18 -8.78
N ILE A 48 -4.64 6.82 -9.09
CA ILE A 48 -4.68 8.00 -9.95
C ILE A 48 -4.81 9.20 -9.02
N LEU A 49 -3.89 10.14 -9.13
CA LEU A 49 -3.90 11.41 -8.43
C LEU A 49 -4.42 12.51 -9.35
N LYS A 50 -5.12 13.50 -8.79
CA LYS A 50 -5.54 14.70 -9.51
C LYS A 50 -5.11 15.95 -8.75
N LYS A 51 -4.48 16.88 -9.47
CA LYS A 51 -4.13 18.21 -8.97
C LYS A 51 -5.41 19.04 -8.80
N GLN A 52 -5.55 19.63 -7.63
CA GLN A 52 -6.66 20.50 -7.28
C GLN A 52 -6.38 21.95 -7.72
N PRO A 53 -7.40 22.83 -7.76
CA PRO A 53 -7.21 24.23 -8.14
C PRO A 53 -6.23 25.00 -7.24
N ASP A 54 -6.11 24.60 -5.97
CA ASP A 54 -5.14 25.14 -5.00
C ASP A 54 -3.72 24.59 -5.19
N GLY A 55 -3.53 23.66 -6.12
CA GLY A 55 -2.26 23.02 -6.44
C GLY A 55 -1.97 21.73 -5.68
N GLU A 56 -2.80 21.34 -4.71
CA GLU A 56 -2.63 20.09 -3.96
C GLU A 56 -2.90 18.86 -4.83
N TRP A 57 -2.16 17.78 -4.60
CA TRP A 57 -2.46 16.49 -5.22
C TRP A 57 -3.29 15.63 -4.28
N LYS A 58 -4.41 15.08 -4.79
CA LYS A 58 -5.30 14.19 -4.02
C LYS A 58 -5.53 12.90 -4.78
N VAL A 59 -5.72 11.80 -4.05
CA VAL A 59 -6.14 10.52 -4.63
C VAL A 59 -7.51 10.71 -5.27
N HIS A 60 -7.57 10.53 -6.58
CA HIS A 60 -8.79 10.63 -7.37
C HIS A 60 -9.46 9.26 -7.54
N ARG A 61 -8.67 8.22 -7.80
CA ARG A 61 -9.11 6.81 -7.85
C ARG A 61 -8.03 5.93 -7.25
N SER A 62 -8.43 4.79 -6.72
CA SER A 62 -7.53 3.78 -6.20
C SER A 62 -8.07 2.41 -6.56
N ILE A 63 -7.17 1.52 -6.94
CA ILE A 63 -7.41 0.08 -6.99
C ILE A 63 -6.29 -0.60 -6.22
N TRP A 64 -6.66 -1.63 -5.48
CA TRP A 64 -5.72 -2.46 -4.75
C TRP A 64 -6.24 -3.89 -4.75
N ASN A 65 -5.31 -4.82 -4.58
CA ASN A 65 -5.62 -6.20 -4.30
C ASN A 65 -4.65 -6.73 -3.24
N GLU A 66 -5.04 -7.82 -2.60
CA GLU A 66 -4.11 -8.60 -1.80
C GLU A 66 -2.99 -9.08 -2.73
N ASN A 67 -1.76 -9.01 -2.23
CA ASN A 67 -0.68 -9.75 -2.83
C ASN A 67 -0.64 -11.09 -2.09
N PRO A 68 -1.33 -12.15 -2.58
CA PRO A 68 -1.25 -13.45 -1.95
C PRO A 68 0.24 -13.79 -1.88
N ALA A 69 0.71 -14.13 -0.67
CA ALA A 69 2.13 -14.34 -0.43
C ALA A 69 2.74 -15.18 -1.55
N GLU A 70 3.83 -14.72 -2.16
CA GLU A 70 4.82 -15.68 -2.61
C GLU A 70 5.15 -16.49 -1.36
N ALA A 71 4.76 -17.77 -1.36
CA ALA A 71 4.92 -18.67 -0.23
C ALA A 71 6.30 -18.43 0.38
N SER A 72 6.31 -17.94 1.61
CA SER A 72 7.47 -17.41 2.29
C SER A 72 8.66 -18.36 2.17
N GLU A 73 9.74 -17.94 1.51
CA GLU A 73 11.06 -18.61 1.64
C GLU A 73 11.64 -18.50 3.06
N GLN A 74 10.88 -17.98 4.03
CA GLN A 74 11.21 -17.94 5.44
C GLN A 74 11.13 -19.33 6.12
N GLU A 75 10.50 -20.35 5.52
CA GLU A 75 10.46 -21.74 6.04
C GLU A 75 11.68 -22.60 5.64
N LYS A 76 12.62 -22.10 4.83
CA LYS A 76 13.83 -22.87 4.43
C LYS A 76 15.04 -22.65 5.34
N ARG A 77 14.82 -22.15 6.55
CA ARG A 77 15.90 -21.85 7.50
C ARG A 77 15.64 -22.49 8.86
N ASP A 78 15.28 -23.77 8.81
CA ASP A 78 15.42 -24.74 9.91
C ASP A 78 16.82 -25.37 9.88
#